data_AF-A0AA40M4P2-F1
#
_entry.id   AF-A0AA40M4P2-F1
#
_cell.length_a   1.000
_cell.length_b   1.000
_cell.length_c   1.000
_cell.angle_alpha   90.00
_cell.angle_beta   90.00
_cell.angle_gamma   90.00
#
_symmetry.space_group_name_H-M   'P 1'
#
loop_
_entity.id
_entity.type
_entity.pdbx_description
1 polymer ?
#
loop_
_entity_poly.entity_id
_entity_poly.type
_entity_poly.pdbx_seq_one_letter_code
_entity_poly.pdbx_strand_id
1 'polypeptide(L)'
;MKISFKKCFLIILFLLLIYSTFSLKYKLYINGDSKEREKVLSSTIWHLQKEGYTKDKIKSIRVDYNYFKGGRLPYSVEVVFYKEPHIAYCYNWNNLNKTEVARLGKTAAK
;
A
#
# COMPACT_ATOMS: atom_id res chain seq x y z
N MET A 1 43.01 22.02 -14.02
CA MET A 1 41.83 22.06 -14.93
C MET A 1 40.81 23.06 -14.36
N LYS A 2 40.70 24.29 -14.87
CA LYS A 2 39.78 25.31 -14.34
C LYS A 2 38.37 25.03 -14.84
N ILE A 3 37.51 24.52 -13.96
CA ILE A 3 36.09 24.32 -14.28
C ILE A 3 35.45 25.71 -14.38
N SER A 4 34.90 26.04 -15.55
CA SER A 4 34.19 27.30 -15.76
C SER A 4 32.97 27.38 -14.84
N PHE A 5 32.67 28.56 -14.30
CA PHE A 5 31.49 28.82 -13.47
C PHE A 5 30.20 28.27 -14.10
N LYS A 6 30.06 28.36 -15.43
CA LYS A 6 28.92 27.81 -16.19
C LYS A 6 28.80 26.28 -16.05
N LYS A 7 29.93 25.56 -16.00
CA LYS A 7 29.97 24.11 -15.82
C LYS A 7 29.64 23.72 -14.38
N CYS A 8 30.12 24.45 -13.37
CA CYS A 8 29.73 24.24 -11.97
C CYS A 8 28.23 24.48 -11.77
N PHE A 9 27.69 25.55 -12.34
CA PHE A 9 26.26 25.86 -12.28
C PHE A 9 25.41 24.73 -12.90
N LEU A 10 25.79 24.23 -14.07
CA LEU A 10 25.12 23.10 -14.71
C LEU A 10 25.14 21.83 -13.86
N ILE A 11 26.27 21.52 -13.20
CA ILE A 11 26.38 20.35 -12.31
C ILE A 11 25.46 20.50 -11.11
N ILE A 12 25.42 21.68 -10.48
CA ILE A 12 24.55 21.95 -9.32
C ILE A 12 23.07 21.83 -9.72
N LEU A 13 22.70 22.40 -10.87
CA LEU A 13 21.35 22.30 -11.41
C LEU A 13 20.96 20.83 -11.67
N PHE A 14 21.86 20.04 -12.23
CA PHE A 14 21.63 18.63 -12.48
C PHE A 14 21.44 17.83 -11.18
N LEU A 15 22.25 18.10 -10.16
CA LEU A 15 22.10 17.49 -8.83
C LEU A 15 20.77 17.85 -8.16
N LEU A 16 20.32 19.11 -8.29
CA LEU A 16 19.01 19.55 -7.79
C LEU A 16 17.84 18.82 -8.49
N LEU A 17 17.95 18.59 -9.80
CA LEU A 17 16.94 17.84 -10.56
C LEU A 17 16.88 16.36 -10.13
N ILE A 18 18.05 15.73 -9.90
CA ILE A 18 18.10 14.36 -9.38
C ILE A 18 17.48 14.29 -7.99
N TYR A 19 17.88 15.19 -7.08
CA TYR A 19 17.39 15.23 -5.71
C TYR A 19 15.88 15.40 -5.64
N SER A 20 15.33 16.36 -6.41
CA SER A 20 13.87 16.59 -6.44
C SER A 20 13.10 15.38 -6.98
N THR A 21 13.59 14.74 -8.04
CA THR A 21 12.99 13.52 -8.60
C THR A 21 13.02 12.36 -7.60
N PHE A 22 14.17 12.17 -6.93
CA PHE A 22 14.34 11.09 -5.96
C PHE A 22 13.46 11.30 -4.72
N SER A 23 13.41 12.53 -4.22
CA SER A 23 12.54 12.93 -3.10
C SER A 23 11.06 12.69 -3.42
N LEU A 24 10.61 13.05 -4.62
CA LEU A 24 9.23 12.82 -5.04
C LEU A 24 8.89 11.33 -5.13
N LYS A 25 9.76 10.53 -5.76
CA LYS A 25 9.59 9.07 -5.85
C LYS A 25 9.61 8.40 -4.49
N TYR A 26 10.46 8.85 -3.58
CA TYR A 26 10.54 8.33 -2.22
C TYR A 26 9.28 8.65 -1.42
N LYS A 27 8.73 9.86 -1.53
CA LYS A 27 7.45 10.22 -0.91
C LYS A 27 6.29 9.38 -1.46
N LEU A 28 6.23 9.17 -2.77
CA LEU A 28 5.23 8.30 -3.38
C LEU A 28 5.39 6.85 -2.93
N TYR A 29 6.63 6.38 -2.77
CA TYR A 29 6.92 5.07 -2.24
C TYR A 29 6.45 4.94 -0.78
N ILE A 30 6.71 5.90 0.10
CA ILE A 30 6.27 5.82 1.51
C ILE A 30 4.77 5.96 1.67
N ASN A 31 4.14 6.85 0.91
CA ASN A 31 2.71 7.12 1.05
C ASN A 31 1.86 6.04 0.34
N GLY A 32 2.46 5.34 -0.62
CA GLY A 32 1.79 4.34 -1.46
C GLY A 32 0.86 4.94 -2.51
N ASP A 33 0.46 4.10 -3.48
CA ASP A 33 -0.51 4.44 -4.53
C ASP A 33 -1.97 4.28 -4.05
N SER A 34 -2.70 5.39 -4.00
CA SER A 34 -4.11 5.43 -3.61
C SER A 34 -5.01 4.54 -4.49
N LYS A 35 -4.70 4.39 -5.78
CA LYS A 35 -5.48 3.54 -6.68
C LYS A 35 -5.32 2.07 -6.32
N GLU A 36 -4.11 1.64 -5.98
CA GLU A 36 -3.84 0.27 -5.55
C GLU A 36 -4.48 -0.03 -4.18
N ARG A 37 -4.48 0.95 -3.28
CA ARG A 37 -5.20 0.89 -2.00
C ARG A 37 -6.70 0.65 -2.20
N GLU A 38 -7.34 1.38 -3.13
CA GLU A 38 -8.76 1.23 -3.42
C GLU A 38 -9.09 -0.10 -4.11
N LYS A 39 -8.24 -0.55 -5.04
CA LYS A 39 -8.41 -1.84 -5.71
C LYS A 39 -8.41 -2.99 -4.72
N VAL A 40 -7.42 -3.08 -3.84
CA VAL A 40 -7.34 -4.20 -2.88
C VAL A 40 -8.50 -4.17 -1.88
N LEU A 41 -8.95 -2.99 -1.48
CA LEU A 41 -10.11 -2.82 -0.62
C LEU A 41 -11.38 -3.33 -1.32
N SER A 42 -11.64 -2.87 -2.55
CA SER A 42 -12.79 -3.28 -3.33
C SER A 42 -12.81 -4.80 -3.58
N SER A 43 -11.66 -5.37 -3.96
CA SER A 43 -11.53 -6.82 -4.13
C SER A 43 -11.76 -7.60 -2.84
N THR A 44 -11.32 -7.07 -1.69
CA THR A 44 -11.60 -7.68 -0.38
C THR A 44 -13.08 -7.64 -0.05
N ILE A 45 -13.75 -6.50 -0.26
CA ILE A 45 -15.20 -6.38 -0.05
C ILE A 45 -15.95 -7.38 -0.95
N TRP A 46 -15.58 -7.47 -2.22
CA TRP A 46 -16.19 -8.41 -3.17
C TRP A 46 -15.98 -9.87 -2.77
N HIS A 47 -14.77 -10.22 -2.31
CA HIS A 47 -14.46 -11.55 -1.81
C HIS A 47 -15.29 -11.90 -0.56
N LEU A 48 -15.39 -10.98 0.40
CA LEU A 48 -16.24 -11.15 1.59
C LEU A 48 -17.72 -11.34 1.22
N GLN A 49 -18.22 -10.57 0.25
CA GLN A 49 -19.59 -10.72 -0.24
C GLN A 49 -19.82 -12.09 -0.88
N LYS A 50 -18.86 -12.59 -1.67
CA LYS A 50 -18.91 -13.95 -2.25
C LYS A 50 -18.92 -15.05 -1.17
N GLU A 51 -18.23 -14.83 -0.05
CA GLU A 51 -18.24 -15.73 1.10
C GLU A 51 -19.52 -15.61 1.97
N GLY A 52 -20.46 -14.73 1.61
CA GLY A 52 -21.72 -14.54 2.34
C GLY A 52 -21.63 -13.63 3.56
N TYR A 53 -20.55 -12.84 3.68
CA TYR A 53 -20.47 -11.79 4.68
C TYR A 53 -21.22 -10.54 4.21
N THR A 54 -22.09 -10.08 5.09
CA THR A 54 -22.87 -8.85 4.92
C THR A 54 -22.28 -7.72 5.76
N LYS A 55 -22.58 -6.47 5.41
CA LYS A 55 -22.01 -5.28 6.06
C LYS A 55 -22.26 -5.26 7.58
N ASP A 56 -23.42 -5.73 8.03
CA ASP A 56 -23.82 -5.84 9.44
C ASP A 56 -22.92 -6.79 10.27
N LYS A 57 -22.21 -7.72 9.61
CA LYS A 57 -21.27 -8.62 10.29
C LYS A 57 -19.89 -8.00 10.47
N ILE A 58 -19.57 -6.93 9.73
CA ILE A 58 -18.26 -6.28 9.70
C ILE A 58 -18.28 -5.10 10.67
N LYS A 59 -17.44 -5.17 11.70
CA LYS A 59 -17.24 -4.09 12.66
C LYS A 59 -16.38 -2.99 12.07
N SER A 60 -15.27 -3.35 11.42
CA SER A 60 -14.37 -2.39 10.78
C SER A 60 -13.60 -3.02 9.63
N ILE A 61 -13.29 -2.21 8.63
CA ILE A 61 -12.39 -2.56 7.53
C ILE A 61 -11.35 -1.45 7.38
N ARG A 62 -10.07 -1.80 7.37
CA ARG A 62 -8.97 -0.86 7.27
C ARG A 62 -7.95 -1.38 6.26
N VAL A 63 -7.42 -0.48 5.44
CA VAL A 63 -6.28 -0.79 4.58
C VAL A 63 -5.01 -0.30 5.27
N ASP A 64 -4.10 -1.22 5.54
CA ASP A 64 -2.78 -0.93 6.06
C ASP A 64 -1.74 -0.99 4.94
N TYR A 65 -0.80 -0.05 5.00
CA TYR A 65 0.30 0.07 4.06
C TYR A 65 1.61 -0.21 4.78
N ASN A 66 2.40 -1.14 4.23
CA ASN A 66 3.72 -1.50 4.74
C ASN A 66 4.77 -1.33 3.64
N TYR A 67 5.53 -0.25 3.73
CA TYR A 67 6.61 0.06 2.78
C TYR A 67 7.75 -0.98 2.82
N PHE A 68 8.03 -1.59 3.97
CA PHE A 68 9.08 -2.61 4.12
C PHE A 68 8.77 -3.90 3.38
N LYS A 69 7.51 -4.14 2.97
CA LYS A 69 7.15 -5.27 2.09
C LYS A 69 7.61 -5.08 0.64
N GLY A 70 8.50 -4.12 0.39
CA GLY A 70 9.36 -4.09 -0.80
C GLY A 70 8.63 -3.76 -2.09
N GLY A 71 7.50 -3.07 -2.02
CA GLY A 71 6.75 -2.60 -3.19
C GLY A 71 6.05 -3.68 -4.04
N ARG A 72 6.19 -4.98 -3.73
CA ARG A 72 5.48 -6.04 -4.48
C ARG A 72 3.99 -6.07 -4.15
N LEU A 73 3.64 -6.24 -2.87
CA LEU A 73 2.26 -6.24 -2.36
C LEU A 73 2.20 -5.50 -1.02
N PRO A 74 2.39 -4.17 -1.04
CA PRO A 74 2.60 -3.39 0.18
C PRO A 74 1.32 -3.12 0.97
N TYR A 75 0.15 -3.37 0.36
CA TYR A 75 -1.14 -3.19 1.01
C TYR A 75 -1.65 -4.49 1.64
N SER A 76 -2.34 -4.38 2.76
CA SER A 76 -3.17 -5.43 3.34
C SER A 76 -4.45 -4.84 3.87
N VAL A 77 -5.55 -5.58 3.78
CA VAL A 77 -6.85 -5.18 4.28
C VAL A 77 -7.14 -5.96 5.56
N GLU A 78 -7.26 -5.26 6.66
CA GLU A 78 -7.67 -5.80 7.95
C GLU A 78 -9.18 -5.70 8.09
N VAL A 79 -9.82 -6.83 8.38
CA VAL A 79 -11.26 -6.94 8.56
C VAL A 79 -11.54 -7.48 9.95
N VAL A 80 -12.30 -6.73 10.74
CA VAL A 80 -12.75 -7.15 12.07
C VAL A 80 -14.25 -7.40 12.01
N PHE A 81 -14.68 -8.56 12.49
CA PHE A 81 -16.10 -8.93 12.54
C PHE A 81 -16.67 -8.69 13.95
N TYR A 82 -17.98 -8.43 14.05
CA TYR A 82 -18.64 -8.27 15.35
C TYR A 82 -18.60 -9.53 16.21
N LYS A 83 -18.61 -10.72 15.57
CA LYS A 83 -18.53 -12.01 16.26
C LYS A 83 -17.19 -12.20 16.99
N GLU A 84 -16.11 -11.67 16.43
CA GLU A 84 -14.74 -11.83 16.93
C GLU A 84 -14.05 -10.45 16.98
N PRO A 85 -14.47 -9.55 17.87
CA PRO A 85 -14.05 -8.15 17.84
C PRO A 85 -12.58 -7.95 18.22
N HIS A 86 -11.92 -8.99 18.74
CA HIS A 86 -10.52 -8.99 19.14
C HIS A 86 -9.57 -9.51 18.05
N ILE A 87 -10.11 -10.01 16.93
CA ILE A 87 -9.33 -10.60 15.84
C ILE A 87 -9.51 -9.75 14.58
N ALA A 88 -8.39 -9.31 14.02
CA ALA A 88 -8.33 -8.72 12.68
C ALA A 88 -7.85 -9.77 11.68
N TYR A 89 -8.67 -10.06 10.69
CA TYR A 89 -8.35 -10.94 9.59
C TYR A 89 -7.65 -10.15 8.48
N CYS A 90 -6.46 -10.59 8.09
CA CYS A 90 -5.62 -9.89 7.11
C CYS A 90 -5.83 -10.51 5.72
N TYR A 91 -6.33 -9.71 4.80
CA TYR A 91 -6.49 -10.02 3.39
C TYR A 91 -5.43 -9.29 2.56
N ASN A 92 -4.92 -9.94 1.53
CA ASN A 92 -4.03 -9.32 0.54
C ASN A 92 -4.22 -10.05 -0.79
N TRP A 93 -3.61 -9.51 -1.85
CA TRP A 93 -3.47 -10.21 -3.11
C TRP A 93 -2.78 -11.56 -2.92
N ASN A 94 -3.37 -12.60 -3.50
CA ASN A 94 -2.82 -13.96 -3.49
C ASN A 94 -1.64 -14.09 -4.46
N ASN A 95 -1.60 -13.26 -5.51
CA ASN A 95 -0.57 -13.28 -6.54
C ASN A 95 -0.11 -11.88 -6.93
N LEU A 96 1.05 -11.79 -7.59
CA LEU A 96 1.59 -10.52 -8.11
C LEU A 96 0.75 -9.93 -9.24
N ASN A 97 -0.07 -10.76 -9.91
CA ASN A 97 -1.01 -10.34 -10.94
C ASN A 97 -2.25 -9.64 -10.39
N LYS A 98 -2.43 -9.65 -9.05
CA LYS A 98 -3.52 -8.97 -8.33
C LYS A 98 -4.91 -9.33 -8.87
N THR A 99 -5.10 -10.60 -9.19
CA THR A 99 -6.38 -11.09 -9.73
C THR A 99 -7.37 -11.43 -8.62
N GLU A 100 -6.87 -11.97 -7.51
CA GLU A 100 -7.68 -12.44 -6.40
C GLU A 100 -7.02 -12.11 -5.07
N VAL A 101 -7.86 -11.83 -4.08
CA VAL A 101 -7.47 -11.64 -2.69
C VAL A 101 -7.68 -12.93 -1.92
N ALA A 102 -6.82 -13.17 -0.93
CA ALA A 102 -6.92 -14.30 -0.02
C ALA A 102 -6.64 -13.86 1.41
N ARG A 103 -7.19 -14.59 2.36
CA ARG A 103 -6.89 -14.43 3.78
C ARG A 103 -5.50 -14.99 4.06
N LEU A 104 -4.53 -14.12 4.34
CA LEU A 104 -3.14 -14.50 4.60
C LEU A 104 -2.87 -14.78 6.08
N GLY A 105 -3.72 -14.30 6.99
CA GLY A 105 -3.51 -14.52 8.43
C GLY A 105 -4.50 -13.78 9.31
N LYS A 106 -4.19 -13.77 10.61
CA LYS A 106 -4.94 -13.05 11.65
C LYS A 106 -4.00 -12.38 12.63
N THR A 107 -4.40 -11.23 13.15
CA THR A 107 -3.69 -10.47 14.20
C THR A 107 -4.68 -10.02 15.27
N ALA A 108 -4.19 -9.52 16.39
CA ALA A 108 -5.04 -8.81 17.34
C ALA A 108 -5.63 -7.56 16.68
N ALA A 109 -6.94 -7.36 16.84
CA ALA A 109 -7.60 -6.13 16.40
C ALA A 109 -7.00 -4.93 17.16
N LYS A 110 -6.60 -3.90 16.41
CA LYS A 110 -6.08 -2.63 16.95
C LYS A 110 -7.20 -1.65 17.24
#